data_AF-A0A1I3Y1I6-F1
#
_entry.id   AF-A0A1I3Y1I6-F1
#
_cell.length_a   1.000
_cell.length_b   1.000
_cell.length_c   1.000
_cell.angle_alpha   90.00
_cell.angle_beta   90.00
_cell.angle_gamma   90.00
#
_symmetry.space_group_name_H-M   'P 1'
#
loop_
_entity.id
_entity.type
_entity.pdbx_description
1 polymer ?
#
loop_
_entity_poly.entity_id
_entity_poly.type
_entity_poly.pdbx_seq_one_letter_code
_entity_poly.pdbx_strand_id
1 'polypeptide(L)'
;MLRRFSSHINTIMGNVRALISDFERDVGRGYFANEEDITSQFAGRLKNILILSDPDFTIQCRAIVTKKTTEEPTLGADILVVISFDSPEISISKGFIAQAKQVEFGKSIGGSGPMNTLRAQCRNMLDHTPESYVWLYSKDSFRVQRAATAEAITTNKPDDALSHPFDWFFYDFLISMRGDPLLTLQNFPRLQGIIQELSIPLVLLISATSTGDDRPRGGGEPSPDSGPPDLDDLVRVLDGTPLEEWSSWASDWGRSQSTREEEQSSEQKAKPQQRVQLREN
;
A
#
# COMPACT_ATOMS: atom_id res chain seq x y z
N MET A 1 -3.17 -21.63 11.12
CA MET A 1 -2.62 -20.55 10.29
C MET A 1 -2.81 -19.17 10.92
N LEU A 2 -4.03 -18.74 11.26
CA LEU A 2 -4.28 -17.43 11.92
C LEU A 2 -3.38 -17.13 13.14
N ARG A 3 -3.19 -18.09 14.05
CA ARG A 3 -2.27 -17.92 15.20
C ARG A 3 -0.80 -17.68 14.79
N ARG A 4 -0.35 -18.30 13.70
CA ARG A 4 1.02 -18.14 13.20
C ARG A 4 1.20 -16.81 12.48
N PHE A 5 0.22 -16.44 11.65
CA PHE A 5 0.15 -15.11 11.03
C PHE A 5 0.17 -13.99 12.08
N SER A 6 -0.61 -14.13 13.16
CA SER A 6 -0.56 -13.20 14.30
C SER A 6 0.82 -13.13 14.96
N SER A 7 1.51 -14.27 15.12
CA SER A 7 2.88 -14.29 15.65
C SER A 7 3.85 -13.55 14.75
N HIS A 8 3.74 -13.73 13.43
CA HIS A 8 4.59 -13.06 12.46
C HIS A 8 4.36 -11.55 12.44
N ILE A 9 3.09 -11.13 12.42
CA ILE A 9 2.71 -9.72 12.53
C ILE A 9 3.27 -9.11 13.81
N ASN A 10 3.19 -9.81 14.95
CA ASN A 10 3.77 -9.30 16.19
C ASN A 10 5.29 -9.08 16.10
N THR A 11 6.01 -9.97 15.42
CA THR A 11 7.45 -9.80 15.14
C THR A 11 7.70 -8.59 14.24
N ILE A 12 6.97 -8.46 13.13
CA ILE A 12 7.03 -7.28 12.25
C ILE A 12 6.79 -6.01 13.08
N MET A 13 5.73 -5.99 13.92
CA MET A 13 5.40 -4.82 14.71
C MET A 13 6.44 -4.49 15.77
N GLY A 14 7.12 -5.49 16.35
CA GLY A 14 8.28 -5.27 17.22
C GLY A 14 9.40 -4.52 16.49
N ASN A 15 9.70 -4.95 15.26
CA ASN A 15 10.73 -4.31 14.44
C ASN A 15 10.31 -2.93 13.93
N VAL A 16 9.03 -2.74 13.56
CA VAL A 16 8.47 -1.43 13.18
C VAL A 16 8.55 -0.44 14.34
N ARG A 17 8.32 -0.86 15.59
CA ARG A 17 8.51 0.02 16.76
C ARG A 17 9.96 0.42 16.97
N ALA A 18 10.89 -0.52 16.81
CA ALA A 18 12.32 -0.24 16.88
C ALA A 18 12.74 0.76 15.78
N LEU A 19 12.25 0.54 14.55
CA LEU A 19 12.42 1.46 13.42
C LEU A 19 11.98 2.88 13.75
N ILE A 20 10.75 3.04 14.26
CA ILE A 20 10.19 4.36 14.59
C ILE A 20 11.08 5.06 15.61
N SER A 21 11.52 4.33 16.65
CA SER A 21 12.37 4.89 17.70
C SER A 21 13.74 5.35 17.16
N ASP A 22 14.34 4.58 16.25
CA ASP A 22 15.61 4.95 15.62
C ASP A 22 15.41 6.10 14.60
N PHE A 23 14.28 6.10 13.89
CA PHE A 23 13.91 7.15 12.95
C PHE A 23 13.71 8.51 13.66
N GLU A 24 12.95 8.54 14.75
CA GLU A 24 12.74 9.72 15.60
C GLU A 24 14.09 10.26 16.13
N ARG A 25 14.98 9.37 16.57
CA ARG A 25 16.33 9.74 17.02
C ARG A 25 17.14 10.41 15.91
N ASP A 26 17.06 9.91 14.69
CA ASP A 26 17.79 10.46 13.54
C ASP A 26 17.22 11.80 13.09
N VAL A 27 15.89 11.97 13.14
CA VAL A 27 15.23 13.28 12.97
C VAL A 27 15.74 14.26 14.02
N GLY A 28 15.79 13.86 15.29
CA GLY A 28 16.29 14.69 16.39
C GLY A 28 17.77 15.08 16.27
N ARG A 29 18.57 14.30 15.54
CA ARG A 29 19.98 14.58 15.25
C ARG A 29 20.17 15.43 13.99
N GLY A 30 19.11 15.71 13.24
CA GLY A 30 19.18 16.47 11.99
C GLY A 30 19.88 15.70 10.87
N TYR A 31 19.76 14.37 10.84
CA TYR A 31 20.39 13.54 9.79
C TYR A 31 19.69 13.60 8.43
N PHE A 32 18.49 14.17 8.37
CA PHE A 32 17.75 14.36 7.13
C PHE A 32 17.87 15.82 6.72
N ALA A 33 18.30 16.06 5.48
CA ALA A 33 18.48 17.42 4.97
C ALA A 33 17.12 18.03 4.60
N ASN A 34 16.25 17.25 3.96
CA ASN A 34 14.94 17.67 3.46
C ASN A 34 13.82 16.66 3.80
N GLU A 35 12.56 17.09 3.65
CA GLU A 35 11.35 16.27 3.84
C GLU A 35 11.27 15.07 2.87
N GLU A 36 11.72 15.22 1.63
CA GLU A 36 11.79 14.12 0.65
C GLU A 36 12.75 13.00 1.08
N ASP A 37 13.82 13.35 1.82
CA ASP A 37 14.76 12.37 2.38
C ASP A 37 14.04 11.51 3.43
N ILE A 38 13.09 12.08 4.16
CA ILE A 38 12.42 11.40 5.26
C ILE A 38 11.55 10.26 4.75
N THR A 39 10.68 10.53 3.78
CA THR A 39 9.80 9.50 3.21
C THR A 39 10.61 8.39 2.54
N SER A 40 11.65 8.75 1.80
CA SER A 40 12.55 7.80 1.13
C SER A 40 13.34 6.93 2.13
N GLN A 41 13.92 7.54 3.16
CA GLN A 41 14.70 6.83 4.17
C GLN A 41 13.81 5.94 5.04
N PHE A 42 12.63 6.43 5.42
CA PHE A 42 11.67 5.65 6.18
C PHE A 42 11.19 4.43 5.39
N ALA A 43 10.78 4.62 4.13
CA ALA A 43 10.37 3.51 3.26
C ALA A 43 11.50 2.51 3.01
N GLY A 44 12.73 2.98 2.80
CA GLY A 44 13.91 2.13 2.60
C GLY A 44 14.20 1.25 3.82
N ARG A 45 14.08 1.81 5.04
CA ARG A 45 14.25 1.05 6.27
C ARG A 45 13.06 0.12 6.56
N LEU A 46 11.84 0.58 6.30
CA LEU A 46 10.62 -0.24 6.43
C LEU A 46 10.71 -1.45 5.50
N LYS A 47 11.13 -1.27 4.24
CA LYS A 47 11.42 -2.36 3.29
C LYS A 47 12.35 -3.41 3.90
N ASN A 48 13.46 -2.98 4.50
CA ASN A 48 14.45 -3.91 5.08
C ASN A 48 13.89 -4.70 6.27
N ILE A 49 12.91 -4.15 6.99
CA ILE A 49 12.26 -4.80 8.13
C ILE A 49 11.14 -5.74 7.68
N LEU A 50 10.51 -5.46 6.54
CA LEU A 50 9.47 -6.32 5.99
C LEU A 50 10.05 -7.55 5.27
N ILE A 51 11.28 -7.44 4.76
CA ILE A 51 12.04 -8.59 4.25
C ILE A 51 12.53 -9.41 5.45
N LEU A 52 11.63 -10.22 6.00
CA LEU A 52 11.98 -11.25 6.97
C LEU A 52 11.57 -12.59 6.39
N SER A 53 12.48 -13.56 6.47
CA SER A 53 12.19 -14.92 6.08
C SER A 53 11.24 -15.54 7.11
N ASP A 54 9.99 -15.75 6.72
CA ASP A 54 9.07 -16.62 7.43
C ASP A 54 9.04 -17.98 6.71
N PRO A 55 9.09 -19.12 7.42
CA PRO A 55 8.98 -20.43 6.79
C PRO A 55 7.62 -20.65 6.10
N ASP A 56 6.56 -19.95 6.53
CA ASP A 56 5.19 -20.07 6.01
C ASP A 56 4.84 -18.96 4.98
N PHE A 57 5.66 -17.91 4.83
CA PHE A 57 5.44 -16.82 3.86
C PHE A 57 6.73 -16.31 3.19
N THR A 58 6.65 -16.12 1.87
CA THR A 58 7.62 -15.33 1.12
C THR A 58 7.14 -13.89 1.07
N ILE A 59 7.84 -12.99 1.76
CA ILE A 59 7.58 -11.55 1.71
C ILE A 59 8.60 -10.88 0.80
N GLN A 60 8.11 -10.15 -0.18
CA GLN A 60 8.90 -9.31 -1.06
C GLN A 60 8.48 -7.86 -0.84
N CYS A 61 9.46 -6.98 -0.74
CA CYS A 61 9.22 -5.55 -0.64
C CYS A 61 10.13 -4.79 -1.60
N ARG A 62 9.55 -3.81 -2.29
CA ARG A 62 10.22 -2.97 -3.29
C ARG A 62 9.86 -1.51 -3.03
N ALA A 63 10.86 -0.64 -3.08
CA ALA A 63 10.68 0.80 -3.05
C ALA A 63 11.12 1.34 -4.41
N ILE A 64 10.22 2.01 -5.11
CA ILE A 64 10.42 2.48 -6.50
C ILE A 64 10.34 4.00 -6.49
N VAL A 65 11.37 4.65 -7.01
CA VAL A 65 11.43 6.10 -7.12
C VAL A 65 10.96 6.49 -8.52
N THR A 66 9.79 7.10 -8.62
CA THR A 66 9.13 7.40 -9.91
C THR A 66 9.67 8.69 -10.53
N LYS A 67 10.07 9.66 -9.70
CA LYS A 67 10.71 10.92 -10.07
C LYS A 67 11.61 11.37 -8.92
N LYS A 68 12.81 11.84 -9.25
CA LYS A 68 13.59 12.68 -8.33
C LYS A 68 13.06 14.10 -8.44
N THR A 69 12.07 14.45 -7.64
CA THR A 69 11.75 15.85 -7.40
C THR A 69 12.77 16.42 -6.40
N THR A 70 13.04 17.71 -6.49
CA THR A 70 13.80 18.48 -5.49
C THR A 70 12.88 19.45 -4.75
N GLU A 71 11.58 19.40 -5.04
CA GLU A 71 10.55 20.31 -4.56
C GLU A 71 9.35 19.46 -4.11
N GLU A 72 8.78 19.82 -2.94
CA GLU A 72 7.61 19.16 -2.35
C GLU A 72 6.52 18.97 -3.42
N PRO A 73 5.98 17.75 -3.61
CA PRO A 73 5.00 17.50 -4.65
C PRO A 73 3.82 18.44 -4.45
N THR A 74 3.57 19.27 -5.47
CA THR A 74 2.55 20.33 -5.44
C THR A 74 1.14 19.78 -5.23
N LEU A 75 0.98 18.48 -5.47
CA LEU A 75 -0.29 17.76 -5.47
C LEU A 75 -0.47 16.88 -4.23
N GLY A 76 0.57 16.77 -3.39
CA GLY A 76 0.41 16.51 -1.96
C GLY A 76 0.52 15.08 -1.48
N ALA A 77 1.07 14.13 -2.24
CA ALA A 77 1.45 12.83 -1.70
C ALA A 77 2.91 12.51 -1.98
N ASP A 78 3.66 12.21 -0.93
CA ASP A 78 5.07 11.81 -1.02
C ASP A 78 5.25 10.32 -1.27
N ILE A 79 4.28 9.50 -0.85
CA ILE A 79 4.35 8.04 -0.98
C ILE A 79 3.01 7.40 -1.27
N LEU A 80 3.04 6.39 -2.13
CA LEU A 80 1.99 5.41 -2.32
C LEU A 80 2.47 4.07 -1.74
N VAL A 81 1.69 3.47 -0.85
CA VAL A 81 1.98 2.15 -0.30
C VAL A 81 0.92 1.18 -0.80
N VAL A 82 1.35 0.10 -1.44
CA VAL A 82 0.46 -0.98 -1.92
C VAL A 82 0.88 -2.28 -1.26
N ILE A 83 -0.10 -3.01 -0.74
CA ILE A 83 0.08 -4.37 -0.24
C ILE A 83 -0.73 -5.36 -1.07
N SER A 84 -0.12 -6.49 -1.35
CA SER A 84 -0.78 -7.69 -1.88
C SER A 84 -0.41 -8.86 -0.97
N PHE A 85 -1.40 -9.49 -0.38
CA PHE A 85 -1.24 -10.67 0.45
C PHE A 85 -2.07 -11.78 -0.16
N ASP A 86 -1.46 -12.91 -0.45
CA ASP A 86 -2.12 -14.06 -1.06
C ASP A 86 -1.82 -15.35 -0.28
N SER A 87 -2.88 -15.92 0.28
CA SER A 87 -2.87 -17.24 0.94
C SER A 87 -4.08 -18.06 0.51
N PRO A 88 -4.08 -19.38 0.76
CA PRO A 88 -5.22 -20.23 0.41
C PRO A 88 -6.56 -19.80 1.04
N GLU A 89 -6.51 -19.12 2.18
CA GLU A 89 -7.69 -18.69 2.94
C GLU A 89 -8.10 -17.24 2.66
N ILE A 90 -7.14 -16.37 2.34
CA ILE A 90 -7.34 -14.93 2.28
C ILE A 90 -6.46 -14.35 1.18
N SER A 91 -7.09 -13.60 0.26
CA SER A 91 -6.41 -12.74 -0.69
C SER A 91 -6.82 -11.30 -0.44
N ILE A 92 -5.86 -10.43 -0.17
CA ILE A 92 -6.07 -9.00 0.12
C ILE A 92 -5.14 -8.20 -0.79
N SER A 93 -5.69 -7.24 -1.51
CA SER A 93 -4.88 -6.24 -2.18
C SER A 93 -5.49 -4.86 -2.05
N LYS A 94 -4.66 -3.90 -1.62
CA LYS A 94 -5.10 -2.55 -1.24
C LYS A 94 -3.91 -1.62 -1.11
N GLY A 95 -4.17 -0.33 -1.06
CA GLY A 95 -3.14 0.67 -0.88
C GLY A 95 -3.63 1.93 -0.20
N PHE A 96 -2.70 2.83 0.09
CA PHE A 96 -3.01 4.17 0.58
C PHE A 96 -1.94 5.14 0.09
N ILE A 97 -2.28 6.43 0.10
CA ILE A 97 -1.30 7.50 -0.17
C ILE A 97 -1.05 8.30 1.11
N ALA A 98 0.16 8.81 1.25
CA ALA A 98 0.54 9.63 2.39
C ALA A 98 1.42 10.82 2.02
N GLN A 99 1.19 11.92 2.73
CA GLN A 99 2.07 13.10 2.77
C GLN A 99 2.85 13.08 4.07
N ALA A 100 4.16 13.22 4.03
CA ALA A 100 4.95 13.50 5.21
C ALA A 100 4.85 14.99 5.54
N LYS A 101 4.70 15.31 6.84
CA LYS A 101 4.79 16.68 7.32
C LYS A 101 5.59 16.81 8.60
N GLN A 102 6.67 17.59 8.56
CA GLN A 102 7.37 17.96 9.78
C GLN A 102 6.52 18.90 10.62
N VAL A 103 6.37 18.57 11.91
CA VAL A 103 5.64 19.41 12.87
C VAL A 103 6.42 19.54 14.18
N GLU A 104 6.13 20.62 14.90
CA GLU A 104 6.45 20.71 16.32
C GLU A 104 5.16 20.51 17.10
N PHE A 105 4.98 19.33 17.70
CA PHE A 105 3.74 18.98 18.40
C PHE A 105 3.38 20.02 19.48
N GLY A 106 2.10 20.41 19.50
CA GLY A 106 1.52 21.44 20.35
C GLY A 106 1.71 22.87 19.82
N LYS A 107 2.47 23.08 18.75
CA LYS A 107 2.77 24.40 18.18
C LYS A 107 2.14 24.61 16.82
N SER A 108 1.98 25.88 16.47
CA SER A 108 1.49 26.28 15.15
C SER A 108 2.54 25.98 14.10
N ILE A 109 2.17 25.34 13.00
CA ILE A 109 2.93 25.44 11.75
C ILE A 109 2.81 26.92 11.33
N GLY A 110 3.93 27.63 11.22
CA GLY A 110 3.96 29.10 11.23
C GLY A 110 3.02 29.77 10.22
N GLY A 111 2.36 30.88 10.60
CA GLY A 111 1.42 31.61 9.72
C GLY A 111 0.22 30.76 9.23
N SER A 112 -0.68 31.36 8.45
CA SER A 112 -1.81 30.62 7.85
C SER A 112 -1.45 29.92 6.53
N GLY A 113 -0.36 30.33 5.87
CA GLY A 113 0.04 29.84 4.55
C GLY A 113 0.33 28.33 4.54
N PRO A 114 1.29 27.83 5.34
CA PRO A 114 1.64 26.41 5.39
C PRO A 114 0.47 25.49 5.73
N MET A 115 -0.40 25.90 6.65
CA MET A 115 -1.59 25.12 7.00
C MET A 115 -2.59 25.07 5.83
N ASN A 116 -2.81 26.20 5.15
CA ASN A 116 -3.68 26.23 3.97
C ASN A 116 -3.12 25.37 2.83
N THR A 117 -1.79 25.34 2.64
CA THR A 117 -1.13 24.44 1.69
C THR A 117 -1.37 22.98 2.06
N LEU A 118 -1.16 22.59 3.33
CA LEU A 118 -1.41 21.23 3.79
C LEU A 118 -2.87 20.80 3.59
N ARG A 119 -3.84 21.69 3.87
CA ARG A 119 -5.26 21.41 3.63
C ARG A 119 -5.56 21.22 2.15
N ALA A 120 -4.97 22.04 1.28
CA ALA A 120 -5.13 21.91 -0.17
C ALA A 120 -4.53 20.59 -0.69
N GLN A 121 -3.34 20.22 -0.23
CA GLN A 121 -2.72 18.92 -0.51
C GLN A 121 -3.61 17.76 -0.05
N CYS A 122 -4.11 17.81 1.19
CA CYS A 122 -5.02 16.78 1.71
C CYS A 122 -6.31 16.67 0.89
N ARG A 123 -6.88 17.79 0.44
CA ARG A 123 -8.06 17.79 -0.43
C ARG A 123 -7.77 17.12 -1.76
N ASN A 124 -6.64 17.47 -2.40
CA ASN A 124 -6.22 16.85 -3.65
C ASN A 124 -6.06 15.33 -3.49
N MET A 125 -5.39 14.87 -2.43
CA MET A 125 -5.27 13.43 -2.14
C MET A 125 -6.64 12.73 -2.03
N LEU A 126 -7.59 13.36 -1.33
CA LEU A 126 -8.94 12.84 -1.12
C LEU A 126 -9.77 12.76 -2.40
N ASP A 127 -9.47 13.57 -3.41
CA ASP A 127 -10.12 13.48 -4.72
C ASP A 127 -9.75 12.17 -5.46
N HIS A 128 -8.63 11.52 -5.10
CA HIS A 128 -8.22 10.24 -5.69
C HIS A 128 -8.58 9.03 -4.82
N THR A 129 -8.45 9.15 -3.49
CA THR A 129 -8.77 8.05 -2.57
C THR A 129 -9.13 8.55 -1.16
N PRO A 130 -10.17 7.98 -0.51
CA PRO A 130 -10.46 8.26 0.90
C PRO A 130 -9.39 7.71 1.86
N GLU A 131 -8.53 6.80 1.39
CA GLU A 131 -7.43 6.21 2.14
C GLU A 131 -6.16 7.04 1.93
N SER A 132 -6.31 8.30 2.34
CA SER A 132 -5.29 9.34 2.27
C SER A 132 -4.87 9.74 3.68
N TYR A 133 -3.57 9.89 3.90
CA TYR A 133 -3.00 10.07 5.24
C TYR A 133 -1.92 11.16 5.29
N VAL A 134 -1.71 11.74 6.46
CA VAL A 134 -0.60 12.63 6.76
C VAL A 134 0.26 11.98 7.82
N TRP A 135 1.54 11.79 7.52
CA TRP A 135 2.56 11.31 8.42
C TRP A 135 3.19 12.52 9.12
N LEU A 136 2.68 12.84 10.30
CA LEU A 136 3.17 13.93 11.14
C LEU A 136 4.42 13.45 11.89
N TYR A 137 5.58 14.04 11.62
CA TYR A 137 6.82 13.65 12.27
C TYR A 137 7.50 14.84 12.96
N SER A 138 8.21 14.51 14.04
CA SER A 138 9.09 15.39 14.77
C SER A 138 10.25 14.59 15.33
N LYS A 139 11.15 15.24 16.06
CA LYS A 139 12.22 14.57 16.80
C LYS A 139 11.72 13.65 17.94
N ASP A 140 10.50 13.86 18.41
CA ASP A 140 9.98 13.20 19.62
C ASP A 140 8.79 12.26 19.33
N SER A 141 8.26 12.28 18.09
CA SER A 141 7.06 11.50 17.77
C SER A 141 6.86 11.35 16.26
N PHE A 142 6.42 10.16 15.86
CA PHE A 142 5.94 9.85 14.52
C PHE A 142 4.50 9.33 14.53
N ARG A 143 3.57 10.10 13.95
CA ARG A 143 2.12 9.88 14.02
C ARG A 143 1.49 9.91 12.66
N VAL A 144 0.36 9.22 12.52
CA VAL A 144 -0.44 9.16 11.30
C VAL A 144 -1.81 9.76 11.57
N GLN A 145 -2.22 10.67 10.69
CA GLN A 145 -3.52 11.32 10.69
C GLN A 145 -4.22 11.04 9.36
N ARG A 146 -5.55 10.97 9.34
CA ARG A 146 -6.29 10.90 8.07
C ARG A 146 -6.28 12.26 7.39
N ALA A 147 -6.10 12.30 6.07
CA ALA A 147 -6.14 13.54 5.29
C ALA A 147 -7.47 14.28 5.44
N ALA A 148 -8.60 13.56 5.51
CA ALA A 148 -9.91 14.15 5.77
C ALA A 148 -9.96 14.90 7.11
N THR A 149 -9.29 14.37 8.13
CA THR A 149 -9.21 15.05 9.42
C THR A 149 -8.31 16.28 9.31
N ALA A 150 -7.14 16.16 8.67
CA ALA A 150 -6.20 17.25 8.47
C ALA A 150 -6.81 18.43 7.68
N GLU A 151 -7.58 18.13 6.63
CA GLU A 151 -8.30 19.09 5.80
C GLU A 151 -9.33 19.89 6.60
N ALA A 152 -10.04 19.21 7.51
CA ALA A 152 -11.08 19.80 8.35
C ALA A 152 -10.57 20.57 9.58
N ILE A 153 -9.27 20.48 9.92
CA ILE A 153 -8.70 21.24 11.05
C ILE A 153 -8.89 22.72 10.77
N THR A 154 -9.43 23.49 11.72
CA THR A 154 -9.58 24.95 11.58
C THR A 154 -8.44 25.74 12.23
N THR A 155 -7.70 25.12 13.16
CA THR A 155 -6.52 25.70 13.79
C THR A 155 -5.30 25.64 12.87
N ASN A 156 -4.22 26.35 13.24
CA ASN A 156 -2.93 26.26 12.56
C ASN A 156 -2.02 25.21 13.20
N LYS A 157 -2.58 24.21 13.89
CA LYS A 157 -1.82 23.13 14.53
C LYS A 157 -2.24 21.80 13.90
N PRO A 158 -1.40 21.19 13.04
CA PRO A 158 -1.76 19.96 12.35
C PRO A 158 -2.07 18.80 13.31
N ASP A 159 -1.50 18.82 14.50
CA ASP A 159 -1.64 17.79 15.52
C ASP A 159 -2.81 17.99 16.50
N ASP A 160 -3.59 19.07 16.37
CA ASP A 160 -4.80 19.29 17.19
C ASP A 160 -5.90 18.24 16.91
N ALA A 161 -5.80 17.55 15.78
CA ALA A 161 -6.75 16.50 15.40
C ALA A 161 -6.27 15.09 15.80
N LEU A 162 -7.23 14.16 15.83
CA LEU A 162 -6.96 12.77 16.15
C LEU A 162 -5.90 12.17 15.20
N SER A 163 -4.77 11.80 15.79
CA SER A 163 -3.67 11.11 15.12
C SER A 163 -3.24 9.91 15.96
N HIS A 164 -2.67 8.92 15.33
CA HIS A 164 -2.29 7.65 15.95
C HIS A 164 -0.79 7.38 15.81
N PRO A 165 -0.19 6.61 16.72
CA PRO A 165 1.17 6.08 16.52
C PRO A 165 1.27 5.33 15.18
N PHE A 166 2.40 5.49 14.49
CA PHE A 166 2.61 4.84 13.18
C PHE A 166 2.51 3.32 13.27
N ASP A 167 3.07 2.69 14.31
CA ASP A 167 3.01 1.24 14.49
C ASP A 167 1.56 0.74 14.60
N TRP A 168 0.72 1.44 15.36
CA TRP A 168 -0.69 1.07 15.47
C TRP A 168 -1.43 1.21 14.13
N PHE A 169 -1.20 2.31 13.41
CA PHE A 169 -1.74 2.50 12.06
C PHE A 169 -1.29 1.38 11.11
N PHE A 170 0.01 1.08 11.10
CA PHE A 170 0.57 0.12 10.18
C PHE A 170 0.12 -1.31 10.50
N TYR A 171 -0.01 -1.66 11.78
CA TYR A 171 -0.65 -2.90 12.20
C TYR A 171 -2.06 -3.01 11.63
N ASP A 172 -2.89 -1.98 11.82
CA ASP A 172 -4.27 -1.96 11.31
C ASP A 172 -4.30 -2.05 9.78
N PHE A 173 -3.38 -1.38 9.07
CA PHE A 173 -3.22 -1.52 7.63
C PHE A 173 -2.87 -2.96 7.22
N LEU A 174 -2.00 -3.66 7.94
CA LEU A 174 -1.66 -5.05 7.60
C LEU A 174 -2.81 -6.04 7.84
N ILE A 175 -3.62 -5.84 8.88
CA ILE A 175 -4.57 -6.86 9.34
C ILE A 175 -6.05 -6.60 9.03
N SER A 176 -6.43 -5.37 8.66
CA SER A 176 -7.84 -4.96 8.57
C SER A 176 -8.30 -4.67 7.13
N MET A 177 -9.48 -4.04 6.99
CA MET A 177 -9.98 -3.49 5.74
C MET A 177 -9.47 -2.06 5.44
N ARG A 178 -8.61 -1.46 6.29
CA ARG A 178 -8.01 -0.15 5.97
C ARG A 178 -7.11 -0.23 4.76
N GLY A 179 -7.20 0.75 3.87
CA GLY A 179 -6.63 0.74 2.54
C GLY A 179 -7.70 0.64 1.46
N ASP A 180 -7.42 1.27 0.34
CA ASP A 180 -8.34 1.37 -0.79
C ASP A 180 -8.12 0.14 -1.70
N PRO A 181 -9.14 -0.70 -1.89
CA PRO A 181 -9.04 -1.89 -2.74
C PRO A 181 -8.86 -1.54 -4.22
N LEU A 182 -9.10 -0.29 -4.63
CA LEU A 182 -8.82 0.19 -5.98
C LEU A 182 -7.34 0.56 -6.18
N LEU A 183 -6.59 0.76 -5.09
CA LEU A 183 -5.14 0.97 -5.10
C LEU A 183 -4.41 -0.37 -4.98
N THR A 184 -4.58 -1.21 -5.99
CA THR A 184 -4.06 -2.56 -6.04
C THR A 184 -3.18 -2.77 -7.28
N LEU A 185 -2.25 -3.71 -7.19
CA LEU A 185 -1.48 -4.20 -8.34
C LEU A 185 -2.36 -4.78 -9.45
N GLN A 186 -3.56 -5.27 -9.10
CA GLN A 186 -4.54 -5.81 -10.06
C GLN A 186 -5.22 -4.70 -10.87
N ASN A 187 -5.19 -3.46 -10.40
CA ASN A 187 -5.75 -2.29 -11.07
C ASN A 187 -4.63 -1.32 -11.41
N PHE A 188 -3.64 -1.83 -12.12
CA PHE A 188 -2.44 -1.08 -12.47
C PHE A 188 -2.76 0.24 -13.20
N PRO A 189 -3.69 0.33 -14.18
CA PRO A 189 -4.01 1.60 -14.85
C PRO A 189 -4.46 2.69 -13.87
N ARG A 190 -5.26 2.34 -12.85
CA ARG A 190 -5.66 3.29 -11.81
C ARG A 190 -4.47 3.71 -10.95
N LEU A 191 -3.62 2.76 -10.57
CA LEU A 191 -2.42 3.03 -9.78
C LEU A 191 -1.48 4.01 -10.51
N GLN A 192 -1.23 3.75 -11.79
CA GLN A 192 -0.41 4.60 -12.64
C GLN A 192 -1.00 5.99 -12.84
N GLY A 193 -2.31 6.07 -13.08
CA GLY A 193 -3.03 7.34 -13.17
C GLY A 193 -2.79 8.20 -11.94
N ILE A 194 -2.95 7.62 -10.74
CA ILE A 194 -2.71 8.33 -9.48
C ILE A 194 -1.24 8.74 -9.31
N ILE A 195 -0.29 7.85 -9.62
CA ILE A 195 1.14 8.17 -9.55
C ILE A 195 1.47 9.38 -10.44
N GLN A 196 0.92 9.43 -11.66
CA GLN A 196 1.14 10.51 -12.61
C GLN A 196 0.42 11.80 -12.21
N GLU A 197 -0.87 11.69 -11.88
CA GLU A 197 -1.74 12.81 -11.51
C GLU A 197 -1.24 13.49 -10.25
N LEU A 198 -0.84 12.75 -9.21
CA LEU A 198 -0.29 13.33 -7.97
C LEU A 198 1.23 13.53 -8.02
N SER A 199 1.90 13.08 -9.09
CA SER A 199 3.36 13.07 -9.21
C SER A 199 4.06 12.47 -7.99
N ILE A 200 3.54 11.35 -7.50
CA ILE A 200 4.01 10.67 -6.28
C ILE A 200 5.45 10.18 -6.48
N PRO A 201 6.45 10.70 -5.76
CA PRO A 201 7.86 10.41 -6.03
C PRO A 201 8.29 9.00 -5.60
N LEU A 202 7.56 8.37 -4.67
CA LEU A 202 7.91 7.08 -4.11
C LEU A 202 6.72 6.11 -4.05
N VAL A 203 6.95 4.88 -4.49
CA VAL A 203 5.99 3.78 -4.37
C VAL A 203 6.62 2.65 -3.56
N LEU A 204 5.96 2.24 -2.48
CA LEU A 204 6.34 1.09 -1.67
C LEU A 204 5.38 -0.07 -1.94
N LEU A 205 5.90 -1.12 -2.56
CA LEU A 205 5.17 -2.35 -2.86
C LEU A 205 5.54 -3.42 -1.85
N ILE A 206 4.52 -4.06 -1.29
CA ILE A 206 4.65 -5.16 -0.33
C ILE A 206 3.86 -6.33 -0.90
N SER A 207 4.53 -7.43 -1.23
CA SER A 207 3.89 -8.68 -1.66
C SER A 207 4.20 -9.78 -0.66
N ALA A 208 3.21 -10.56 -0.28
CA ALA A 208 3.37 -11.68 0.63
C ALA A 208 2.58 -12.88 0.10
N THR A 209 3.25 -14.01 -0.10
CA THR A 209 2.65 -15.24 -0.63
C THR A 209 2.99 -16.42 0.29
N SER A 210 2.02 -17.27 0.59
CA SER A 210 2.23 -18.48 1.40
C SER A 210 3.21 -19.47 0.73
N THR A 211 4.27 -19.90 1.43
CA THR A 211 5.31 -20.83 0.91
C THR A 211 4.86 -22.29 0.81
N GLY A 212 3.68 -22.63 1.34
CA GLY A 212 3.16 -24.00 1.40
C GLY A 212 2.14 -24.39 0.34
N ASP A 213 1.87 -23.54 -0.66
CA ASP A 213 0.86 -23.83 -1.69
C ASP A 213 1.44 -24.66 -2.85
N ASP A 214 2.03 -25.81 -2.50
CA ASP A 214 2.41 -26.88 -3.43
C ASP A 214 1.23 -27.82 -3.73
N ARG A 215 -0.01 -27.43 -3.38
CA ARG A 215 -1.18 -28.21 -3.81
C ARG A 215 -1.19 -28.17 -5.34
N PRO A 216 -1.26 -29.31 -6.03
CA PRO A 216 -1.50 -29.29 -7.46
C PRO A 216 -2.81 -28.52 -7.66
N ARG A 217 -2.71 -27.29 -8.18
CA ARG A 217 -3.84 -26.53 -8.73
C ARG A 217 -4.58 -27.53 -9.61
N GLY A 218 -5.76 -27.96 -9.18
CA GLY A 218 -6.29 -29.26 -9.58
C GLY A 218 -6.30 -29.44 -11.09
N GLY A 219 -5.37 -30.24 -11.62
CA GLY A 219 -5.33 -30.84 -12.96
C GLY A 219 -5.50 -29.97 -14.21
N GLY A 220 -5.87 -28.70 -14.09
CA GLY A 220 -5.80 -27.72 -15.17
C GLY A 220 -4.37 -27.23 -15.24
N GLU A 221 -3.76 -27.27 -16.42
CA GLU A 221 -2.50 -26.58 -16.68
C GLU A 221 -2.51 -25.21 -15.97
N PRO A 222 -1.46 -24.87 -15.19
CA PRO A 222 -1.39 -23.55 -14.60
C PRO A 222 -1.44 -22.55 -15.74
N SER A 223 -2.60 -21.90 -15.89
CA SER A 223 -2.75 -20.84 -16.87
C SER A 223 -1.70 -19.77 -16.52
N PRO A 224 -0.79 -19.43 -17.46
CA PRO A 224 0.38 -18.58 -17.18
C PRO A 224 0.01 -17.18 -16.63
N ASP A 225 -1.27 -16.80 -16.64
CA ASP A 225 -1.79 -15.48 -16.29
C ASP A 225 -2.50 -15.35 -14.92
N SER A 226 -2.41 -16.36 -14.05
CA SER A 226 -3.21 -16.37 -12.79
C SER A 226 -2.46 -15.94 -11.52
N GLY A 227 -1.16 -15.62 -11.62
CA GLY A 227 -0.42 -15.02 -10.51
C GLY A 227 -0.58 -13.50 -10.50
N PRO A 228 -0.44 -12.82 -9.34
CA PRO A 228 -0.14 -11.40 -9.36
C PRO A 228 1.11 -11.17 -10.24
N PRO A 229 1.18 -10.05 -10.98
CA PRO A 229 2.35 -9.73 -11.78
C PRO A 229 3.61 -9.83 -10.93
N ASP A 230 4.68 -10.37 -11.52
CA ASP A 230 5.99 -10.38 -10.89
C ASP A 230 6.34 -8.94 -10.49
N LEU A 231 6.77 -8.75 -9.23
CA LEU A 231 7.21 -7.46 -8.75
C LEU A 231 8.34 -6.91 -9.62
N ASP A 232 9.18 -7.77 -10.19
CA ASP A 232 10.27 -7.32 -11.07
C ASP A 232 9.75 -6.80 -12.42
N ASP A 233 8.67 -7.37 -12.96
CA ASP A 233 8.00 -6.81 -14.14
C ASP A 233 7.34 -5.48 -13.81
N LEU A 234 6.72 -5.37 -12.64
CA LEU A 234 6.08 -4.14 -12.17
C LEU A 234 7.09 -3.02 -11.84
N VAL A 235 8.30 -3.39 -11.40
CA VAL A 235 9.41 -2.45 -11.20
C VAL A 235 9.88 -1.90 -12.56
N ARG A 236 10.11 -2.76 -13.56
CA ARG A 236 10.52 -2.32 -14.92
C ARG A 236 9.52 -1.33 -15.51
N VAL A 237 8.26 -1.67 -15.33
CA VAL A 237 7.08 -0.88 -15.66
C VAL A 237 7.18 0.51 -15.02
N LEU A 238 7.27 0.60 -13.70
CA LEU A 238 7.32 1.90 -13.01
C LEU A 238 8.64 2.68 -13.23
N ASP A 239 9.74 2.00 -13.57
CA ASP A 239 11.05 2.61 -13.89
C ASP A 239 11.14 3.18 -15.33
N GLY A 240 10.02 3.19 -16.08
CA GLY A 240 9.92 3.94 -17.33
C GLY A 240 9.98 3.10 -18.61
N THR A 241 9.47 1.86 -18.58
CA THR A 241 9.18 1.14 -19.82
C THR A 241 8.19 1.97 -20.68
N PRO A 242 8.37 2.13 -22.01
CA PRO A 242 7.53 2.98 -22.84
C PRO A 242 6.06 2.53 -22.88
N LEU A 243 5.09 3.45 -22.70
CA LEU A 243 3.63 3.22 -22.55
C LEU A 243 2.97 2.27 -23.58
N GLU A 244 3.57 2.09 -24.75
CA GLU A 244 3.04 1.26 -25.84
C GLU A 244 3.19 -0.24 -25.56
N GLU A 245 4.26 -0.66 -24.89
CA GLU A 245 4.49 -2.07 -24.50
C GLU A 245 3.48 -2.54 -23.43
N TRP A 246 2.85 -1.59 -22.74
CA TRP A 246 1.92 -1.81 -21.63
C TRP A 246 0.51 -2.08 -22.07
N SER A 247 0.07 -1.37 -23.12
CA SER A 247 -1.26 -1.56 -23.66
C SER A 247 -1.43 -2.99 -24.16
N SER A 248 -0.35 -3.59 -24.67
CA SER A 248 -0.32 -5.02 -25.01
C SER A 248 -0.42 -5.89 -23.76
N TRP A 249 0.49 -5.72 -22.79
CA TRP A 249 0.55 -6.57 -21.59
C TRP A 249 -0.72 -6.51 -20.72
N ALA A 250 -1.25 -5.31 -20.46
CA ALA A 250 -2.48 -5.13 -19.68
C ALA A 250 -3.73 -5.63 -20.44
N SER A 251 -3.74 -5.53 -21.78
CA SER A 251 -4.81 -6.14 -22.59
C SER A 251 -4.73 -7.66 -22.59
N ASP A 252 -3.54 -8.23 -22.54
CA ASP A 252 -3.35 -9.68 -22.48
C ASP A 252 -3.77 -10.21 -21.10
N TRP A 253 -3.34 -9.57 -20.02
CA TRP A 253 -3.76 -9.91 -18.66
C TRP A 253 -5.27 -9.71 -18.43
N GLY A 254 -5.83 -8.57 -18.88
CA GLY A 254 -7.26 -8.28 -18.77
C GLY A 254 -8.13 -9.25 -19.58
N ARG A 255 -7.69 -9.64 -20.79
CA ARG A 255 -8.35 -10.68 -21.58
C ARG A 255 -8.37 -12.00 -20.83
N SER A 256 -7.24 -12.41 -20.25
CA SER A 256 -7.12 -13.65 -19.47
C SER A 256 -8.01 -13.71 -18.22
N GLN A 257 -8.36 -12.57 -17.63
CA GLN A 257 -9.37 -12.51 -16.56
C GLN A 257 -10.80 -12.66 -17.12
N SER A 258 -11.14 -11.99 -18.23
CA SER A 258 -12.49 -12.05 -18.83
C SER A 258 -12.87 -13.42 -19.38
N THR A 259 -11.93 -14.14 -20.03
CA THR A 259 -12.18 -15.50 -20.51
C THR A 259 -12.46 -16.46 -19.34
N ARG A 260 -11.91 -16.16 -18.16
CA ARG A 260 -12.06 -16.97 -16.95
C ARG A 260 -13.43 -16.81 -16.31
N GLU A 261 -13.98 -15.60 -16.31
CA GLU A 261 -15.36 -15.35 -15.85
C GLU A 261 -16.39 -16.04 -16.77
N GLU A 262 -16.13 -16.06 -18.09
CA GLU A 262 -16.96 -16.76 -19.06
C GLU A 262 -16.85 -18.29 -18.91
N GLU A 263 -15.64 -18.83 -18.73
CA GLU A 263 -15.41 -20.27 -18.52
C GLU A 263 -16.06 -20.76 -17.22
N GLN A 264 -15.87 -20.05 -16.09
CA GLN A 264 -16.51 -20.41 -14.82
C GLN A 264 -18.05 -20.32 -14.86
N SER A 265 -18.60 -19.35 -15.60
CA SER A 265 -20.03 -19.22 -15.85
C SER A 265 -20.57 -20.36 -16.73
N SER A 266 -19.78 -20.83 -17.69
CA SER A 266 -20.13 -21.97 -18.54
C SER A 266 -20.06 -23.31 -17.81
N GLU A 267 -19.08 -23.50 -16.93
CA GLU A 267 -18.87 -24.72 -16.14
C GLU A 267 -19.93 -24.88 -15.03
N GLN A 268 -20.40 -23.76 -14.47
CA GLN A 268 -21.56 -23.76 -13.56
C GLN A 268 -22.88 -24.09 -14.26
N LYS A 269 -23.05 -23.72 -15.54
CA LYS A 269 -24.22 -24.10 -16.33
C LYS A 269 -24.19 -25.57 -16.79
N ALA A 270 -23.01 -26.19 -16.84
CA ALA A 270 -22.83 -27.57 -17.30
C ALA A 270 -23.03 -28.64 -16.20
N LYS A 271 -23.13 -28.28 -14.92
CA LYS A 271 -23.42 -29.25 -13.85
C LYS A 271 -24.90 -29.68 -13.90
N PRO A 272 -25.22 -30.96 -14.18
CA PRO A 272 -26.60 -31.43 -14.16
C PRO A 272 -27.16 -31.29 -12.74
N GLN A 273 -28.31 -30.65 -12.58
CA GLN A 273 -29.04 -30.65 -11.32
C GLN A 273 -29.38 -32.10 -10.97
N GLN A 274 -28.58 -32.72 -10.10
CA GLN A 274 -28.91 -34.01 -9.52
C GLN A 274 -30.15 -33.82 -8.65
N ARG A 275 -31.28 -34.16 -9.26
CA ARG A 275 -32.60 -34.21 -8.64
C ARG A 275 -32.54 -35.28 -7.55
N VAL A 276 -32.37 -34.85 -6.30
CA VAL A 276 -32.44 -35.70 -5.12
C VAL A 276 -33.85 -36.31 -5.08
N GLN A 277 -33.99 -37.53 -5.57
CA GLN A 277 -35.18 -38.34 -5.30
C GLN A 277 -35.07 -38.83 -3.86
N LEU A 278 -35.72 -38.12 -2.95
CA LEU A 278 -36.10 -38.62 -1.63
C LEU A 278 -37.06 -39.80 -1.84
N ARG A 279 -36.52 -41.01 -1.76
CA ARG A 279 -37.30 -42.20 -1.38
C ARG A 279 -37.02 -42.43 0.11
N GLU A 280 -38.06 -42.47 0.92
CA GLU A 280 -38.58 -43.70 1.55
C GLU A 280 -39.41 -43.40 2.80
N ASN A 281 -40.49 -44.18 2.91
CA ASN A 281 -41.21 -44.68 4.09
C ASN A 281 -42.05 -43.73 4.95
#